data_AF-A0A6A5GIC3-F1
#
_entry.id   AF-A0A6A5GIC3-F1
#
_cell.length_a   1.000
_cell.length_b   1.000
_cell.length_c   1.000
_cell.angle_alpha   90.00
_cell.angle_beta   90.00
_cell.angle_gamma   90.00
#
_symmetry.space_group_name_H-M   'P 1'
#
loop_
_entity.id
_entity.type
_entity.pdbx_description
1 polymer ?
#
loop_
_entity_poly.entity_id
_entity_poly.type
_entity_poly.pdbx_seq_one_letter_code
_entity_poly.pdbx_strand_id
1 'polypeptide(L)'
;MNWRTLSQCDNQLDTIIQNLIHLDSYRQDRFLNFTTDMNLSLDELILADSVNYDQKTIDFQPDYDHWAIVNHITAIDFMKRMDFVKKLPSDDLTSLIKSNHLQHVFLWNAMRSYCDNIGYVCYPGGIDVLTASLTSLFPEHPQVLNKFRCSLIGKLAEVRITKEEFLLLSAILICNTGTNGLIFQLAF
;
A
#
# COMPACT_ATOMS: atom_id res chain seq x y z
N MET A 1 -35.02 7.47 12.93
CA MET A 1 -34.14 7.02 11.83
C MET A 1 -34.99 6.16 10.88
N ASN A 2 -34.99 6.44 9.57
CA ASN A 2 -35.88 5.79 8.59
C ASN A 2 -35.22 4.51 8.05
N TRP A 3 -35.95 3.39 8.05
CA TRP A 3 -35.49 2.08 7.58
C TRP A 3 -35.07 2.07 6.11
N ARG A 4 -35.67 2.92 5.26
CA ARG A 4 -35.27 3.08 3.85
C ARG A 4 -33.89 3.71 3.72
N THR A 5 -33.56 4.64 4.61
CA THR A 5 -32.26 5.31 4.65
C THR A 5 -31.16 4.35 5.14
N LEU A 6 -31.46 3.50 6.12
CA LEU A 6 -30.55 2.44 6.58
C LEU A 6 -30.26 1.44 5.46
N SER A 7 -31.29 0.87 4.83
CA SER A 7 -31.12 -0.10 3.73
C SER A 7 -30.38 0.48 2.53
N GLN A 8 -30.53 1.77 2.24
CA GLN A 8 -29.81 2.44 1.16
C GLN A 8 -28.32 2.66 1.50
N CYS A 9 -28.00 3.00 2.75
CA CYS A 9 -26.60 3.10 3.21
C CYS A 9 -25.90 1.74 3.18
N ASP A 10 -26.58 0.67 3.59
CA ASP A 10 -26.01 -0.70 3.59
C ASP A 10 -25.64 -1.12 2.16
N ASN A 11 -26.52 -0.90 1.19
CA ASN A 11 -26.26 -1.20 -0.22
C ASN A 11 -25.08 -0.38 -0.81
N GLN A 12 -24.89 0.86 -0.35
CA GLN A 12 -23.78 1.72 -0.79
C GLN A 12 -22.44 1.25 -0.22
N LEU A 13 -22.41 0.89 1.07
CA LEU A 13 -21.21 0.37 1.72
C LEU A 13 -20.75 -0.94 1.07
N ASP A 14 -21.68 -1.85 0.81
CA ASP A 14 -21.38 -3.11 0.10
C ASP A 14 -20.77 -2.84 -1.28
N THR A 15 -21.34 -1.90 -2.03
CA THR A 15 -20.81 -1.51 -3.35
C THR A 15 -19.38 -0.96 -3.24
N ILE A 16 -19.10 -0.13 -2.23
CA ILE A 16 -17.75 0.42 -1.99
C ILE A 16 -16.78 -0.71 -1.66
N ILE A 17 -17.14 -1.61 -0.74
CA ILE A 17 -16.29 -2.74 -0.34
C ILE A 17 -16.00 -3.64 -1.54
N GLN A 18 -17.02 -3.99 -2.34
CA GLN A 18 -16.81 -4.83 -3.53
C GLN A 18 -15.89 -4.16 -4.56
N ASN A 19 -16.01 -2.85 -4.77
CA ASN A 19 -15.08 -2.12 -5.63
C ASN A 19 -13.65 -2.14 -5.07
N LEU A 20 -13.48 -1.92 -3.76
CA LEU A 20 -12.16 -1.98 -3.14
C LEU A 20 -11.54 -3.38 -3.23
N ILE A 21 -12.33 -4.44 -3.06
CA ILE A 21 -11.89 -5.83 -3.24
C ILE A 21 -11.43 -6.07 -4.67
N HIS A 22 -12.16 -5.55 -5.65
CA HIS A 22 -11.78 -5.66 -7.06
C HIS A 22 -10.44 -4.95 -7.33
N LEU A 23 -10.29 -3.72 -6.85
CA LEU A 23 -9.05 -2.94 -7.00
C LEU A 23 -7.86 -3.61 -6.30
N ASP A 24 -8.04 -4.15 -5.09
CA ASP A 24 -6.98 -4.88 -4.39
C ASP A 24 -6.62 -6.18 -5.10
N SER A 25 -7.61 -6.93 -5.60
CA SER A 25 -7.33 -8.15 -6.37
C SER A 25 -6.50 -7.85 -7.62
N TYR A 26 -6.82 -6.78 -8.33
CA TYR A 26 -6.01 -6.29 -9.45
C TYR A 26 -4.60 -5.92 -8.99
N ARG A 27 -4.46 -5.15 -7.91
CA ARG A 27 -3.16 -4.76 -7.35
C ARG A 27 -2.30 -5.96 -6.97
N GLN A 28 -2.89 -6.95 -6.29
CA GLN A 28 -2.18 -8.17 -5.85
C GLN A 28 -1.67 -8.97 -7.03
N ASP A 29 -2.49 -9.13 -8.07
CA ASP A 29 -2.08 -9.78 -9.32
C ASP A 29 -0.87 -9.08 -9.95
N ARG A 30 -0.92 -7.75 -10.10
CA ARG A 30 0.21 -6.97 -10.65
C ARG A 30 1.46 -7.06 -9.80
N PHE A 31 1.34 -6.94 -8.49
CA PHE A 31 2.46 -7.04 -7.57
C PHE A 31 3.16 -8.41 -7.67
N LEU A 32 2.39 -9.50 -7.61
CA LEU A 32 2.94 -10.86 -7.57
C LEU A 32 3.43 -11.34 -8.93
N ASN A 33 2.73 -11.01 -10.02
CA ASN A 33 2.93 -11.69 -11.31
C ASN A 33 3.57 -10.82 -12.40
N PHE A 34 3.75 -9.52 -12.17
CA PHE A 34 4.21 -8.59 -13.21
C PHE A 34 5.44 -7.77 -12.82
N THR A 35 6.17 -7.32 -13.83
CA THR A 35 7.20 -6.28 -13.79
C THR A 35 6.72 -5.07 -14.60
N THR A 36 7.49 -3.98 -14.60
CA THR A 36 7.17 -2.71 -15.25
C THR A 36 8.47 -1.97 -15.52
N ASP A 37 8.42 -0.87 -16.28
CA ASP A 37 9.57 0.02 -16.42
C ASP A 37 9.97 0.58 -15.05
N MET A 38 11.17 0.20 -14.60
CA MET A 38 11.73 0.55 -13.29
C MET A 38 12.42 1.91 -13.31
N ASN A 39 12.50 2.57 -14.48
CA ASN A 39 13.16 3.87 -14.64
C ASN A 39 12.17 5.05 -14.56
N LEU A 40 10.87 4.79 -14.40
CA LEU A 40 9.87 5.83 -14.28
C LEU A 40 10.10 6.66 -13.01
N SER A 41 10.20 7.98 -13.17
CA SER A 41 10.14 8.89 -12.05
C SER A 41 8.76 8.87 -11.40
N LEU A 42 8.69 9.29 -10.13
CA LEU A 42 7.42 9.38 -9.40
C LEU A 42 6.41 10.28 -10.13
N ASP A 43 6.87 11.40 -10.71
CA ASP A 43 5.99 12.34 -11.42
C ASP A 43 5.47 11.76 -12.74
N GLU A 44 6.32 11.07 -13.51
CA GLU A 44 5.88 10.36 -14.72
C GLU A 44 4.84 9.29 -14.39
N LEU A 45 5.07 8.51 -13.32
CA LEU A 45 4.12 7.48 -12.88
C LEU A 45 2.78 8.07 -12.42
N ILE A 46 2.80 9.18 -11.70
CA ILE A 46 1.59 9.88 -11.26
C ILE A 46 0.79 10.36 -12.47
N LEU A 47 1.44 10.99 -13.44
CA LEU A 47 0.80 11.66 -14.57
C LEU A 47 0.47 10.72 -15.74
N ALA A 48 1.05 9.53 -15.81
CA ALA A 48 0.74 8.55 -16.85
C ALA A 48 -0.73 8.11 -16.82
N ASP A 49 -1.39 7.92 -17.95
CA ASP A 49 -2.78 7.43 -17.97
C ASP A 49 -2.90 5.99 -17.45
N SER A 50 -1.85 5.19 -17.63
CA SER A 50 -1.80 3.80 -17.19
C SER A 50 -0.36 3.33 -16.94
N VAL A 51 -0.23 2.24 -16.19
CA VAL A 51 1.05 1.55 -15.98
C VAL A 51 1.12 0.37 -16.95
N ASN A 52 2.23 0.28 -17.68
CA ASN A 52 2.52 -0.85 -18.56
C ASN A 52 3.16 -1.98 -17.74
N TYR A 53 2.44 -3.09 -17.62
CA TYR A 53 2.91 -4.25 -16.87
C TYR A 53 3.29 -5.39 -17.82
N ASP A 54 4.48 -5.94 -17.64
CA ASP A 54 4.96 -7.11 -18.35
C ASP A 54 4.90 -8.34 -17.43
N GLN A 55 4.44 -9.48 -17.95
CA GLN A 55 4.37 -10.70 -17.15
C GLN A 55 5.77 -11.18 -16.78
N LYS A 56 5.98 -11.54 -15.50
CA LYS A 56 7.24 -12.15 -15.06
C LYS A 56 7.46 -13.47 -15.79
N THR A 57 8.69 -13.72 -16.24
CA THR A 57 9.08 -15.02 -16.76
C THR A 57 9.19 -16.03 -15.61
N ILE A 58 9.12 -17.33 -15.92
CA ILE A 58 9.20 -18.41 -14.92
C ILE A 58 10.54 -18.36 -14.15
N ASP A 59 11.61 -17.96 -14.83
CA ASP A 59 12.96 -17.91 -14.26
C ASP A 59 13.26 -16.58 -13.55
N PHE A 60 12.32 -15.63 -13.55
CA PHE A 60 12.52 -14.33 -12.91
C PHE A 60 12.54 -14.50 -11.38
N GLN A 61 13.63 -14.04 -10.76
CA GLN A 61 13.80 -14.01 -9.31
C GLN A 61 13.79 -12.56 -8.83
N PRO A 62 12.67 -12.09 -8.26
CA PRO A 62 12.58 -10.74 -7.71
C PRO A 62 13.56 -10.53 -6.55
N ASP A 63 14.32 -9.45 -6.61
CA ASP A 63 15.17 -8.98 -5.51
C ASP A 63 14.46 -7.88 -4.69
N TYR A 64 15.21 -7.26 -3.78
CA TYR A 64 14.72 -6.14 -2.97
C TYR A 64 14.22 -4.98 -3.83
N ASP A 65 15.03 -4.53 -4.81
CA ASP A 65 14.72 -3.34 -5.60
C ASP A 65 13.49 -3.58 -6.47
N HIS A 66 13.36 -4.78 -7.04
CA HIS A 66 12.15 -5.20 -7.75
C HIS A 66 10.92 -5.07 -6.87
N TRP A 67 10.95 -5.69 -5.68
CA TRP A 67 9.80 -5.68 -4.78
C TRP A 67 9.46 -4.29 -4.28
N ALA A 68 10.46 -3.48 -3.94
CA ALA A 68 10.26 -2.10 -3.51
C ALA A 68 9.58 -1.29 -4.60
N ILE A 69 10.13 -1.28 -5.82
CA ILE A 69 9.60 -0.45 -6.91
C ILE A 69 8.20 -0.90 -7.33
N VAL A 70 7.97 -2.21 -7.53
CA VAL A 70 6.63 -2.70 -7.91
C VAL A 70 5.59 -2.45 -6.81
N ASN A 71 5.98 -2.45 -5.53
CA ASN A 71 5.08 -2.12 -4.43
C ASN A 71 4.62 -0.66 -4.48
N HIS A 72 5.55 0.26 -4.76
CA HIS A 72 5.23 1.68 -4.94
C HIS A 72 4.34 1.89 -6.17
N ILE A 73 4.70 1.28 -7.30
CA ILE A 73 3.94 1.41 -8.56
C ILE A 73 2.51 0.90 -8.42
N THR A 74 2.34 -0.30 -7.88
CA THR A 74 1.01 -0.90 -7.70
C THR A 74 0.19 -0.18 -6.64
N ALA A 75 0.81 0.43 -5.62
CA ALA A 75 0.11 1.31 -4.68
C ALA A 75 -0.42 2.58 -5.36
N ILE A 76 0.40 3.23 -6.19
CA ILE A 76 0.00 4.45 -6.92
C ILE A 76 -1.09 4.13 -7.95
N ASP A 77 -0.95 3.03 -8.69
CA ASP A 77 -1.95 2.55 -9.64
C ASP A 77 -3.29 2.22 -8.94
N PHE A 78 -3.25 1.59 -7.77
CA PHE A 78 -4.45 1.36 -6.94
C PHE A 78 -5.14 2.68 -6.55
N MET A 79 -4.38 3.67 -6.06
CA MET A 79 -4.93 4.98 -5.69
C MET A 79 -5.58 5.67 -6.89
N LYS A 80 -4.90 5.70 -8.04
CA LYS A 80 -5.40 6.32 -9.28
C LYS A 80 -6.65 5.67 -9.83
N ARG A 81 -6.89 4.40 -9.54
CA ARG A 81 -8.09 3.67 -9.96
C ARG A 81 -9.35 3.99 -9.16
N MET A 82 -9.22 4.70 -8.03
CA MET A 82 -10.38 5.18 -7.28
C MET A 82 -11.13 6.27 -8.05
N ASP A 83 -12.46 6.19 -8.08
CA ASP A 83 -13.27 7.05 -8.96
C ASP A 83 -13.22 8.54 -8.64
N PHE A 84 -12.95 8.91 -7.38
CA PHE A 84 -12.75 10.32 -7.03
C PHE A 84 -11.36 10.81 -7.44
N VAL A 85 -10.35 9.95 -7.38
CA VAL A 85 -8.96 10.29 -7.73
C VAL A 85 -8.82 10.56 -9.24
N LYS A 86 -9.52 9.77 -10.08
CA LYS A 86 -9.59 9.98 -11.53
C LYS A 86 -10.11 11.36 -11.95
N LYS A 87 -10.81 12.06 -11.05
CA LYS A 87 -11.45 13.36 -11.32
C LYS A 87 -10.62 14.53 -10.80
N LEU A 88 -9.49 14.27 -10.14
CA LEU A 88 -8.64 15.32 -9.60
C LEU A 88 -7.83 16.00 -10.73
N PRO A 89 -7.66 17.33 -10.67
CA PRO A 89 -6.64 18.03 -11.45
C PRO A 89 -5.24 17.47 -11.16
N SER A 90 -4.32 17.62 -12.11
CA SER A 90 -2.96 17.08 -11.99
C SER A 90 -2.21 17.52 -10.74
N ASP A 91 -2.39 18.77 -10.29
CA ASP A 91 -1.74 19.31 -9.09
C ASP A 91 -2.27 18.65 -7.80
N ASP A 92 -3.59 18.48 -7.71
CA ASP A 92 -4.26 17.81 -6.59
C ASP A 92 -3.93 16.31 -6.57
N LEU A 93 -3.91 15.67 -7.74
CA LEU A 93 -3.50 14.28 -7.90
C LEU A 93 -2.06 14.08 -7.41
N THR A 94 -1.14 14.94 -7.85
CA THR A 94 0.26 14.88 -7.44
C THR A 94 0.41 15.04 -5.92
N SER A 95 -0.30 16.01 -5.35
CA SER A 95 -0.29 16.28 -3.91
C SER A 95 -0.86 15.12 -3.10
N LEU A 96 -1.96 14.52 -3.58
CA LEU A 96 -2.60 13.35 -2.97
C LEU A 96 -1.66 12.14 -2.95
N ILE A 97 -1.09 11.79 -4.11
CA ILE A 97 -0.23 10.61 -4.24
C ILE A 97 1.04 10.77 -3.42
N LYS A 98 1.74 11.90 -3.55
CA LYS A 98 3.00 12.15 -2.81
C LYS A 98 2.80 12.09 -1.30
N SER A 99 1.68 12.60 -0.79
CA SER A 99 1.39 12.60 0.65
C SER A 99 1.03 11.23 1.22
N ASN A 100 0.45 10.32 0.42
CA ASN A 100 -0.20 9.11 0.96
C ASN A 100 0.40 7.77 0.50
N HIS A 101 1.11 7.72 -0.63
CA HIS A 101 1.54 6.43 -1.21
C HIS A 101 2.48 5.62 -0.30
N LEU A 102 3.35 6.27 0.48
CA LEU A 102 4.25 5.58 1.42
C LEU A 102 3.49 4.86 2.54
N GLN A 103 2.46 5.51 3.09
CA GLN A 103 1.61 4.89 4.10
C GLN A 103 0.91 3.64 3.55
N HIS A 104 0.51 3.69 2.27
CA HIS A 104 -0.09 2.55 1.56
C HIS A 104 0.91 1.42 1.35
N VAL A 105 2.12 1.75 0.91
CA VAL A 105 3.22 0.78 0.78
C VAL A 105 3.47 0.01 2.08
N PHE A 106 3.53 0.71 3.21
CA PHE A 106 3.73 0.07 4.52
C PHE A 106 2.51 -0.75 4.96
N LEU A 107 1.31 -0.21 4.80
CA LEU A 107 0.08 -0.86 5.22
C LEU A 107 -0.16 -2.16 4.44
N TRP A 108 0.08 -2.18 3.13
CA TRP A 108 -0.05 -3.40 2.31
C TRP A 108 1.00 -4.46 2.66
N ASN A 109 2.25 -4.08 2.92
CA ASN A 109 3.28 -5.03 3.32
C ASN A 109 2.95 -5.68 4.67
N ALA A 110 2.46 -4.89 5.63
CA ALA A 110 2.00 -5.40 6.91
C ALA A 110 0.78 -6.32 6.77
N MET A 111 -0.22 -5.94 5.97
CA MET A 111 -1.39 -6.78 5.75
C MET A 111 -1.03 -8.10 5.07
N ARG A 112 -0.13 -8.09 4.08
CA ARG A 112 0.37 -9.31 3.44
C ARG A 112 1.03 -10.24 4.47
N SER A 113 1.99 -9.71 5.23
CA SER A 113 2.71 -10.48 6.24
C SER A 113 1.78 -11.02 7.33
N TYR A 114 0.78 -10.22 7.74
CA TYR A 114 -0.28 -10.63 8.66
C TYR A 114 -1.12 -11.80 8.09
N CYS A 115 -1.56 -11.72 6.84
CA CYS A 115 -2.28 -12.80 6.16
C CYS A 115 -1.44 -14.08 6.03
N ASP A 116 -0.14 -13.92 5.81
CA ASP A 116 0.82 -15.03 5.71
C ASP A 116 1.20 -15.61 7.10
N ASN A 117 0.63 -15.08 8.18
CA ASN A 117 0.96 -15.42 9.58
C ASN A 117 2.44 -15.21 9.94
N ILE A 118 3.07 -14.20 9.33
CA ILE A 118 4.45 -13.79 9.58
C ILE A 118 4.43 -12.62 10.57
N GLY A 119 5.16 -12.75 11.68
CA GLY A 119 5.19 -11.76 12.76
C GLY A 119 5.99 -10.48 12.48
N TYR A 120 6.49 -10.32 11.26
CA TYR A 120 7.32 -9.20 10.82
C TYR A 120 7.06 -8.88 9.35
N VAL A 121 7.24 -7.61 8.97
CA VAL A 121 7.01 -7.17 7.59
C VAL A 121 8.14 -7.65 6.69
N CYS A 122 7.81 -8.36 5.62
CA CYS A 122 8.75 -8.74 4.56
C CYS A 122 8.09 -8.71 3.18
N TYR A 123 8.91 -8.63 2.13
CA TYR A 123 8.51 -8.94 0.77
C TYR A 123 8.40 -10.46 0.55
N PRO A 124 7.74 -10.91 -0.54
CA PRO A 124 7.65 -12.33 -0.86
C PRO A 124 9.03 -13.00 -0.93
N GLY A 125 9.08 -14.26 -0.50
CA GLY A 125 10.35 -14.98 -0.34
C GLY A 125 11.12 -14.65 0.95
N GLY A 126 10.54 -13.83 1.84
CA GLY A 126 11.17 -13.46 3.11
C GLY A 126 12.23 -12.36 2.96
N ILE A 127 12.25 -11.66 1.83
CA ILE A 127 13.17 -10.55 1.58
C ILE A 127 12.80 -9.40 2.52
N ASP A 128 13.79 -8.86 3.23
CA ASP A 128 13.57 -7.77 4.18
C ASP A 128 13.09 -6.50 3.47
N VAL A 129 12.16 -5.77 4.08
CA VAL A 129 11.72 -4.46 3.57
C VAL A 129 12.71 -3.35 3.90
N LEU A 130 13.66 -3.61 4.80
CA LEU A 130 14.74 -2.69 5.12
C LEU A 130 15.97 -3.00 4.27
N THR A 131 16.56 -1.96 3.67
CA THR A 131 17.81 -2.11 2.92
C THR A 131 18.96 -2.52 3.85
N ALA A 132 19.96 -3.19 3.27
CA ALA A 132 21.21 -3.46 3.96
C ALA A 132 21.87 -2.16 4.46
N SER A 133 21.82 -1.10 3.65
CA SER A 133 22.35 0.23 4.01
C SER A 133 21.65 0.80 5.24
N LEU A 134 20.31 0.79 5.29
CA LEU A 134 19.56 1.27 6.45
C LEU A 134 19.83 0.39 7.68
N THR A 135 19.90 -0.92 7.51
CA THR A 135 20.22 -1.85 8.60
C THR A 135 21.59 -1.56 9.20
N SER A 136 22.58 -1.23 8.34
CA SER A 136 23.95 -0.92 8.76
C SER A 136 24.09 0.35 9.60
N LEU A 137 23.08 1.24 9.59
CA LEU A 137 23.05 2.46 10.41
C LEU A 137 22.71 2.19 11.88
N PHE A 138 22.17 1.01 12.20
CA PHE A 138 21.74 0.66 13.57
C PHE A 138 22.41 -0.62 14.11
N PRO A 139 23.76 -0.75 14.05
CA PRO A 139 24.45 -1.99 14.41
C PRO A 139 24.27 -2.37 15.89
N GLU A 140 24.20 -1.37 16.77
CA GLU A 140 24.04 -1.55 18.23
C GLU A 140 22.56 -1.46 18.68
N HIS A 141 21.65 -1.18 17.75
CA HIS A 141 20.24 -0.93 18.06
C HIS A 141 19.26 -1.73 17.17
N PRO A 142 19.44 -3.06 17.03
CA PRO A 142 18.57 -3.90 16.20
C PRO A 142 17.09 -3.87 16.62
N GLN A 143 16.81 -3.56 17.90
CA GLN A 143 15.46 -3.39 18.43
C GLN A 143 14.68 -2.25 17.73
N VAL A 144 15.36 -1.22 17.24
CA VAL A 144 14.71 -0.11 16.51
C VAL A 144 14.15 -0.63 15.18
N LEU A 145 14.97 -1.39 14.45
CA LEU A 145 14.56 -2.02 13.18
C LEU A 145 13.49 -3.08 13.40
N ASN A 146 13.60 -3.88 14.46
CA ASN A 146 12.57 -4.88 14.79
C ASN A 146 11.25 -4.22 15.19
N LYS A 147 11.29 -3.10 15.92
CA LYS A 147 10.10 -2.32 16.19
C LYS A 147 9.45 -1.86 14.90
N PHE A 148 10.22 -1.37 13.93
CA PHE A 148 9.70 -1.01 12.61
C PHE A 148 9.03 -2.21 11.91
N ARG A 149 9.71 -3.37 11.86
CA ARG A 149 9.18 -4.57 11.19
C ARG A 149 7.94 -5.15 11.85
N CYS A 150 7.78 -5.04 13.17
CA CYS A 150 6.73 -5.77 13.88
C CYS A 150 5.55 -4.88 14.34
N SER A 151 5.75 -3.57 14.53
CA SER A 151 4.74 -2.73 15.22
C SER A 151 3.39 -2.71 14.50
N LEU A 152 3.39 -2.53 13.17
CA LEU A 152 2.15 -2.44 12.42
C LEU A 152 1.42 -3.78 12.41
N ILE A 153 2.12 -4.90 12.19
CA ILE A 153 1.54 -6.25 12.23
C ILE A 153 0.96 -6.55 13.61
N GLY A 154 1.68 -6.21 14.68
CA GLY A 154 1.18 -6.36 16.05
C GLY A 154 -0.15 -5.63 16.26
N LYS A 155 -0.31 -4.43 15.67
CA LYS A 155 -1.58 -3.69 15.71
C LYS A 155 -2.67 -4.33 14.85
N LEU A 156 -2.37 -4.81 13.65
CA LEU A 156 -3.33 -5.53 12.81
C LEU A 156 -3.85 -6.79 13.51
N ALA A 157 -2.95 -7.51 14.20
CA ALA A 157 -3.28 -8.71 14.98
C ALA A 157 -4.08 -8.39 16.25
N GLU A 158 -3.72 -7.32 16.97
CA GLU A 158 -4.44 -6.86 18.17
C GLU A 158 -5.92 -6.60 17.88
N VAL A 159 -6.21 -5.94 16.75
CA VAL A 159 -7.60 -5.61 16.35
C VAL A 159 -8.27 -6.70 15.52
N ARG A 160 -7.53 -7.77 15.16
CA ARG A 160 -8.00 -8.86 14.28
C ARG A 160 -8.60 -8.35 12.98
N ILE A 161 -7.86 -7.46 12.31
CA ILE A 161 -8.36 -6.77 11.12
C ILE A 161 -8.79 -7.78 10.04
N THR A 162 -9.96 -7.53 9.45
CA THR A 162 -10.47 -8.25 8.28
C THR A 162 -9.96 -7.62 6.99
N LYS A 163 -10.12 -8.31 5.86
CA LYS A 163 -9.74 -7.76 4.55
C LYS A 163 -10.55 -6.51 4.22
N GLU A 164 -11.84 -6.54 4.50
CA GLU A 164 -12.79 -5.46 4.25
C GLU A 164 -12.45 -4.22 5.09
N GLU A 165 -12.17 -4.39 6.39
CA GLU A 165 -11.75 -3.29 7.28
C GLU A 165 -10.41 -2.69 6.83
N PHE A 166 -9.45 -3.52 6.44
CA PHE A 166 -8.18 -3.06 5.88
C PHE A 166 -8.38 -2.21 4.62
N LEU A 167 -9.26 -2.64 3.71
CA LEU A 167 -9.54 -1.93 2.47
C LEU A 167 -10.24 -0.60 2.72
N LEU A 168 -11.19 -0.56 3.66
CA LEU A 168 -11.85 0.67 4.10
C LEU A 168 -10.85 1.63 4.78
N LEU A 169 -9.99 1.12 5.66
CA LEU A 169 -8.92 1.90 6.29
C LEU A 169 -8.00 2.52 5.24
N SER A 170 -7.64 1.74 4.22
CA SER A 170 -6.82 2.21 3.12
C SER A 170 -7.51 3.34 2.34
N ALA A 171 -8.79 3.18 2.00
CA ALA A 171 -9.56 4.24 1.35
C ALA A 171 -9.64 5.53 2.21
N ILE A 172 -9.83 5.39 3.52
CA ILE A 172 -9.83 6.51 4.47
C ILE A 172 -8.47 7.22 4.47
N LEU A 173 -7.36 6.48 4.46
CA LEU A 173 -6.03 7.06 4.39
C LEU A 173 -5.80 7.86 3.11
N ILE A 174 -6.24 7.36 1.94
CA ILE A 174 -6.16 8.13 0.68
C ILE A 174 -6.94 9.44 0.81
N CYS A 175 -8.16 9.36 1.35
CA CYS A 175 -9.01 10.54 1.53
C CYS A 175 -8.47 11.52 2.58
N ASN A 176 -7.51 11.12 3.42
CA ASN A 176 -6.94 11.95 4.46
C ASN A 176 -5.83 12.85 3.91
N THR A 177 -6.21 13.86 3.10
CA THR A 177 -5.30 14.92 2.64
C THR A 177 -4.99 15.95 3.73
N GLY A 178 -5.68 15.86 4.86
CA GLY A 178 -5.56 16.78 5.99
C GLY A 178 -4.61 16.27 7.06
N THR A 179 -3.30 16.36 6.81
CA THR A 179 -2.28 16.76 7.80
C THR A 179 -0.88 16.55 7.22
N ASN A 180 -0.16 17.65 6.99
CA ASN A 180 1.30 17.69 7.04
C ASN A 180 1.80 17.34 8.47
N GLY A 181 1.33 16.24 9.07
CA GLY A 181 1.35 16.06 10.53
C GLY A 181 1.02 14.66 11.06
N LEU A 182 0.98 13.61 10.24
CA LEU A 182 1.10 12.23 10.74
C LEU A 182 2.56 11.79 10.68
N ILE A 183 3.33 12.40 11.59
CA ILE A 183 4.40 11.79 12.40
C ILE A 183 5.09 10.57 11.75
N PHE A 184 5.97 10.83 10.80
CA PHE A 184 7.32 10.29 10.92
C PHE A 184 8.21 11.39 11.54
N GLN A 185 7.93 11.74 12.79
CA GLN A 185 9.05 12.05 13.67
C GLN A 185 9.81 10.73 13.86
N LEU A 186 10.74 10.46 12.96
CA LEU A 186 12.01 9.90 13.39
C LEU A 186 12.77 11.01 14.12
N ALA A 187 12.24 11.40 15.28
CA ALA A 187 13.09 11.78 16.38
C ALA A 187 13.38 10.45 17.08
N PHE A 188 14.43 9.79 16.59
CA PHE A 188 15.38 8.85 17.20
C PHE A 188 16.08 8.09 16.07
#